data_AF-A0A9X6AC23-F1
#
_entry.id   AF-A0A9X6AC23-F1
#
_cell.length_a   1.000
_cell.length_b   1.000
_cell.length_c   1.000
_cell.angle_alpha   90.00
_cell.angle_beta   90.00
_cell.angle_gamma   90.00
#
_symmetry.space_group_name_H-M   'P 1'
#
loop_
_entity.id
_entity.type
_entity.pdbx_description
1 polymer ?
#
loop_
_entity_poly.entity_id
_entity_poly.type
_entity_poly.pdbx_seq_one_letter_code
_entity_poly.pdbx_strand_id
1 'polypeptide(L)' 'MALALQDTLANLFAGVHILASKTVQPGDYIRLSSGEEGYVVDINWRNTTVRQLSNNLVIIPNAQLAG' A
#
# COMPACT_ATOMS: atom_id res chain seq x y z
N MET A 1 -17.34 -30.89 8.98
CA MET A 1 -17.87 -29.71 8.26
C MET A 1 -17.57 -28.37 8.95
N ALA A 2 -17.21 -28.33 10.24
CA ALA A 2 -16.74 -27.10 10.90
C ALA A 2 -15.31 -26.70 10.52
N LEU A 3 -14.42 -27.68 10.29
CA LEU A 3 -13.01 -27.46 9.92
C LEU A 3 -12.84 -26.75 8.56
N ALA A 4 -13.63 -27.11 7.55
CA ALA A 4 -13.53 -26.50 6.22
C ALA A 4 -13.99 -25.02 6.20
N LEU A 5 -14.98 -24.66 7.04
CA LEU A 5 -15.39 -23.27 7.21
C LEU A 5 -14.34 -22.47 7.99
N GLN A 6 -13.68 -23.09 8.96
CA GLN A 6 -12.56 -22.50 9.69
C GLN A 6 -11.38 -22.18 8.76
N ASP A 7 -11.04 -23.09 7.84
CA ASP A 7 -10.01 -22.86 6.81
C ASP A 7 -10.42 -21.75 5.81
N THR A 8 -11.69 -21.71 5.41
CA THR A 8 -12.21 -20.66 4.52
C THR A 8 -12.20 -19.29 5.18
N LEU A 9 -12.57 -19.22 6.47
CA LEU A 9 -12.53 -17.99 7.26
C LEU A 9 -11.08 -17.53 7.51
N ALA A 10 -10.16 -18.44 7.81
CA ALA A 10 -8.73 -18.12 7.95
C ALA A 10 -8.15 -17.48 6.69
N ASN A 11 -8.53 -17.99 5.50
CA ASN A 11 -8.13 -17.41 4.22
C ASN A 11 -8.78 -16.04 3.94
N LEU A 12 -10.00 -15.79 4.40
CA LEU A 12 -10.66 -14.48 4.34
C LEU A 12 -10.01 -13.45 5.28
N PHE A 13 -9.59 -13.85 6.49
CA PHE A 13 -8.89 -12.97 7.41
C PHE A 13 -7.50 -12.57 6.92
N ALA A 14 -6.79 -13.45 6.22
CA ALA A 14 -5.54 -13.10 5.54
C ALA A 14 -5.77 -12.05 4.42
N GLY A 15 -6.88 -12.17 3.67
CA GLY A 15 -7.27 -11.19 2.65
C GLY A 15 -7.67 -9.81 3.21
N VAL A 16 -8.23 -9.76 4.42
CA VAL A 16 -8.60 -8.51 5.11
C VAL A 16 -7.40 -7.90 5.87
N HIS A 17 -6.40 -8.69 6.27
CA HIS A 17 -5.20 -8.14 6.91
C HIS A 17 -4.31 -7.34 5.94
N ILE A 18 -4.42 -7.55 4.63
CA ILE A 18 -3.76 -6.70 3.62
C ILE A 18 -4.39 -5.30 3.53
N LEU A 19 -5.61 -5.11 4.04
CA LEU A 19 -6.20 -3.78 4.20
C LEU A 19 -5.58 -2.99 5.38
N ALA A 20 -4.64 -3.58 6.13
CA ALA A 20 -3.95 -2.93 7.24
C ALA A 20 -2.78 -2.02 6.82
N SER A 21 -2.53 -1.81 5.52
CA SER A 21 -1.49 -0.87 5.03
C SER A 21 -1.95 0.59 4.97
N LYS A 22 -2.93 1.00 5.79
CA LYS A 22 -3.37 2.39 5.96
C LYS A 22 -2.28 3.32 6.58
N THR A 23 -1.01 3.04 6.40
CA THR A 23 0.10 3.89 6.89
C THR A 23 0.35 5.08 5.99
N VAL A 24 -0.12 5.05 4.74
CA VAL A 24 0.10 6.12 3.76
C VAL A 24 -1.23 6.59 3.20
N GLN A 25 -1.47 7.90 3.26
CA GLN A 25 -2.65 8.59 2.77
C GLN A 25 -2.24 9.70 1.78
N PRO A 26 -3.12 10.10 0.85
CA PRO A 26 -2.89 11.32 0.08
C PRO A 26 -2.64 12.51 1.00
N GLY A 27 -1.56 13.24 0.74
CA GLY A 27 -1.05 14.33 1.59
C GLY A 27 0.15 13.96 2.45
N ASP A 28 0.41 12.67 2.67
CA ASP A 28 1.58 12.23 3.44
C ASP A 28 2.87 12.43 2.64
N TYR A 29 3.92 12.90 3.33
CA TYR A 29 5.27 12.87 2.80
C TYR A 29 5.89 11.51 3.07
N ILE A 30 6.38 10.85 2.02
CA ILE A 30 7.05 9.57 2.11
C ILE A 30 8.46 9.65 1.51
N ARG A 31 9.36 8.84 2.06
CA ARG A 31 10.71 8.64 1.57
C ARG A 31 11.04 7.16 1.57
N LEU A 32 11.35 6.63 0.40
CA LEU A 32 11.69 5.23 0.21
C LEU A 32 13.19 5.01 0.43
N SER A 33 13.54 3.77 0.78
CA SER A 33 14.93 3.32 0.91
C SER A 33 15.69 3.35 -0.42
N SER A 34 14.98 3.23 -1.55
CA SER A 34 15.50 3.39 -2.92
C SER A 34 15.87 4.84 -3.28
N GLY A 35 15.47 5.81 -2.44
CA GLY A 35 15.84 7.22 -2.59
C GLY A 35 14.74 8.12 -3.17
N GLU A 36 13.65 7.57 -3.68
CA GLU A 36 12.49 8.38 -4.08
C GLU A 36 11.79 8.98 -2.86
N GLU A 37 11.46 10.26 -2.95
CA GLU A 37 10.73 10.97 -1.91
C GLU A 37 9.73 11.97 -2.50
N GLY A 38 8.66 12.24 -1.75
CA GLY A 38 7.64 13.18 -2.17
C GLY A 38 6.32 13.01 -1.42
N TYR A 39 5.31 13.73 -1.89
CA TYR A 39 3.98 13.72 -1.31
C TYR A 39 3.05 12.77 -2.06
N VAL A 40 2.30 11.96 -1.33
CA VAL A 40 1.31 11.08 -1.94
C VAL A 40 0.17 11.91 -2.48
N VAL A 41 -0.16 11.70 -3.76
CA VAL A 41 -1.22 12.43 -4.47
C VAL A 41 -2.46 11.57 -4.61
N ASP A 42 -2.28 10.27 -4.81
CA ASP A 42 -3.36 9.32 -5.03
C ASP A 42 -2.90 7.89 -4.69
N ILE A 43 -3.84 7.05 -4.28
CA ILE A 43 -3.60 5.65 -3.95
C ILE A 43 -4.69 4.79 -4.59
N ASN A 44 -4.28 3.81 -5.38
CA ASN A 44 -5.18 2.78 -5.89
C ASN A 44 -4.78 1.39 -5.37
N TRP A 45 -5.54 0.37 -5.77
CA TRP A 45 -5.41 -0.98 -5.25
C TRP A 45 -4.03 -1.63 -5.48
N ARG A 46 -3.24 -1.17 -6.45
CA ARG A 46 -1.90 -1.73 -6.76
C ARG A 46 -0.75 -0.73 -6.71
N ASN A 47 -1.02 0.55 -6.90
CA ASN A 47 -0.01 1.59 -7.04
C ASN A 47 -0.36 2.82 -6.20
N THR A 48 0.69 3.53 -5.80
CA THR A 48 0.66 4.83 -5.14
C THR A 48 1.31 5.85 -6.06
N THR A 49 0.64 6.99 -6.26
CA THR A 49 1.18 8.11 -7.05
C THR A 49 1.80 9.12 -6.11
N VAL A 50 3.06 9.47 -6.34
CA VAL A 50 3.84 10.39 -5.51
C VAL A 50 4.29 11.58 -6.34
N ARG A 51 4.09 12.79 -5.83
CA ARG A 51 4.66 14.02 -6.39
C ARG A 51 5.99 14.30 -5.69
N GLN A 52 7.08 14.21 -6.44
CA GLN A 52 8.41 14.55 -5.95
C GLN A 52 8.55 16.07 -5.74
N LEU A 53 9.58 16.46 -4.99
CA LEU A 53 9.94 17.88 -4.77
C LEU A 53 10.30 18.62 -6.07
N SER A 54 10.78 17.88 -7.07
CA SER A 54 11.02 18.35 -8.45
C SER A 54 9.74 18.58 -9.25
N ASN A 55 8.56 18.37 -8.65
CA ASN A 55 7.23 18.46 -9.25
C ASN A 55 6.93 17.39 -10.31
N ASN A 56 7.73 16.31 -10.36
CA ASN A 56 7.46 15.13 -11.17
C ASN A 56 6.48 14.17 -10.47
N LEU A 57 5.69 13.44 -11.25
CA LEU A 57 4.83 12.36 -10.74
C LEU A 57 5.52 11.01 -10.94
N VAL A 58 5.59 10.22 -9.87
CA VAL A 58 6.17 8.87 -9.86
C VAL A 58 5.12 7.87 -9.42
N ILE A 59 5.01 6.77 -10.16
CA ILE A 59 4.08 5.69 -9.86
C ILE A 59 4.86 4.57 -9.19
N ILE A 60 4.51 4.27 -7.95
CA ILE A 60 5.22 3.32 -7.10
C ILE A 60 4.29 2.13 -6.84
N PRO A 61 4.70 0.90 -7.16
CA PRO A 61 3.94 -0.29 -6.80
C PRO A 61 3.80 -0.38 -5.28
N ASN A 62 2.61 -0.67 -4.76
CA ASN A 62 2.36 -0.73 -3.32
C ASN A 62 3.26 -1.76 -2.61
N ALA A 63 3.71 -2.79 -3.33
CA ALA A 63 4.68 -3.77 -2.84
C ALA A 63 6.04 -3.15 -2.42
N GLN A 64 6.44 -2.02 -3.02
CA GLN A 64 7.67 -1.32 -2.64
C GLN A 64 7.51 -0.43 -1.41
N LEU A 65 6.27 -0.09 -1.03
CA LEU A 65 5.96 0.67 0.19
C LEU A 65 5.82 -0.22 1.42
N ALA A 66 5.63 -1.53 1.22
CA ALA A 66 5.44 -2.52 2.27
C ALA A 66 6.75 -3.15 2.79
N GLY A 67 7.91 -2.69 2.29
CA GLY A 67 9.24 -3.25 2.56
C GLY A 67 10.15 -2.33 3.36
#